data_AF-A0A7W7V9Y6-F1
#
_entry.id   AF-A0A7W7V9Y6-F1
#
_cell.length_a   1.000
_cell.length_b   1.000
_cell.length_c   1.000
_cell.angle_alpha   90.00
_cell.angle_beta   90.00
_cell.angle_gamma   90.00
#
_symmetry.space_group_name_H-M   'P 1'
#
loop_
_entity.id
_entity.type
_entity.pdbx_description
1 polymer ?
#
loop_
_entity_poly.entity_id
_entity_poly.type
_entity_poly.pdbx_seq_one_letter_code
_entity_poly.pdbx_strand_id
1 'polypeptide(L)'
;MPKAGVKYGPRIKGPDYEQIAKDAETVALTALGLRPERPEDLIVSARPDDLVVKAAEAVRQADAEIALYQGERDRALAHLWFYEQRLGLAKTVGLSPIGYRRNLAATVFGDKTHPLPDAETNEDLIRFAEEAGVERVQDAETKLLEAAPIVHAARARREVAVRVMQAAVLALSQPPYEWSPEQIAEHAGVSRTLAYQHRAAARKRYGL
;
A
#
# COMPACT_ATOMS: atom_id res chain seq x y z
N MET A 1 -24.85 1.78 -1.33
CA MET A 1 -25.98 2.22 -2.17
C MET A 1 -26.33 3.64 -1.76
N PRO A 2 -26.81 4.51 -2.67
CA PRO A 2 -27.34 5.81 -2.30
C PRO A 2 -28.46 5.64 -1.27
N LYS A 3 -28.40 6.37 -0.15
CA LYS A 3 -29.45 6.39 0.86
C LYS A 3 -30.46 7.49 0.52
N ALA A 4 -31.74 7.21 0.75
CA ALA A 4 -32.78 8.23 0.68
C ALA A 4 -32.47 9.34 1.71
N GLY A 5 -32.64 10.61 1.35
CA GLY A 5 -32.32 11.76 2.21
C GLY A 5 -30.90 12.32 2.05
N VAL A 6 -29.98 11.59 1.41
CA VAL A 6 -28.60 12.06 1.15
C VAL A 6 -28.46 12.54 -0.30
N LYS A 7 -28.07 13.80 -0.50
CA LYS A 7 -27.74 14.33 -1.83
C LYS A 7 -26.28 14.06 -2.12
N TYR A 8 -26.02 13.21 -3.10
CA TYR A 8 -24.66 12.83 -3.49
C TYR A 8 -24.08 13.81 -4.52
N GLY A 9 -22.80 14.14 -4.34
CA GLY A 9 -22.02 14.83 -5.35
C GLY A 9 -21.70 13.94 -6.56
N PRO A 10 -21.14 14.51 -7.65
CA PRO A 10 -20.83 13.74 -8.85
C PRO A 10 -19.83 12.62 -8.58
N ARG A 11 -19.84 11.60 -9.45
CA ARG A 11 -18.87 10.51 -9.35
C ARG A 11 -17.48 11.01 -9.77
N ILE A 12 -16.47 10.71 -8.96
CA ILE A 12 -15.08 10.90 -9.36
C ILE A 12 -14.63 9.66 -10.16
N LYS A 13 -14.00 9.88 -11.31
CA LYS A 13 -13.42 8.80 -12.11
C LYS A 13 -12.02 8.51 -11.57
N GLY A 14 -11.81 7.26 -11.14
CA GLY A 14 -10.49 6.81 -10.71
C GLY A 14 -9.53 6.59 -11.89
N PRO A 15 -8.22 6.68 -11.65
CA PRO A 15 -7.18 6.22 -12.56
C PRO A 15 -7.29 4.72 -12.87
N ASP A 16 -6.54 4.28 -13.89
CA ASP A 16 -6.34 2.86 -14.17
C ASP A 16 -5.33 2.25 -13.19
N TYR A 17 -5.84 1.81 -12.04
CA TYR A 17 -5.01 1.20 -11.00
C TYR A 17 -4.39 -0.14 -11.39
N GLU A 18 -4.99 -0.87 -12.34
CA GLU A 18 -4.40 -2.10 -12.83
C GLU A 18 -3.14 -1.80 -13.63
N GLN A 19 -3.21 -0.82 -14.54
CA GLN A 19 -2.04 -0.39 -15.29
C GLN A 19 -0.96 0.22 -14.38
N ILE A 20 -1.35 1.07 -13.42
CA ILE A 20 -0.41 1.63 -12.44
C ILE A 20 0.34 0.54 -11.67
N ALA A 21 -0.36 -0.53 -11.26
CA ALA A 21 0.27 -1.64 -10.56
C ALA A 21 1.27 -2.40 -11.45
N LYS A 22 0.93 -2.65 -12.72
CA LYS A 22 1.82 -3.30 -13.70
C LYS A 22 3.06 -2.47 -14.00
N ASP A 23 2.88 -1.16 -14.17
CA ASP A 23 3.99 -0.23 -14.41
C ASP A 23 4.92 -0.17 -13.19
N ALA A 24 4.33 -0.08 -11.99
CA ALA A 24 5.07 -0.09 -10.74
C ALA A 24 5.85 -1.40 -10.53
N GLU A 25 5.26 -2.55 -10.84
CA GLU A 25 5.94 -3.85 -10.80
C GLU A 25 7.13 -3.89 -11.77
N THR A 26 6.93 -3.42 -13.00
CA THR A 26 7.99 -3.32 -14.01
C THR A 26 9.14 -2.43 -13.53
N VAL A 27 8.83 -1.26 -12.95
CA VAL A 27 9.81 -0.35 -12.36
C VAL A 27 10.58 -1.02 -11.22
N ALA A 28 9.88 -1.70 -10.30
CA ALA A 28 10.52 -2.38 -9.18
C ALA A 28 11.46 -3.51 -9.64
N LEU A 29 11.01 -4.36 -10.56
CA LEU A 29 11.84 -5.44 -11.10
C LEU A 29 13.08 -4.88 -11.82
N THR A 30 12.90 -3.85 -12.65
CA THR A 30 14.01 -3.19 -13.36
C THR A 30 15.03 -2.59 -12.39
N ALA A 31 14.58 -1.89 -11.33
CA ALA A 31 15.45 -1.32 -10.31
C ALA A 31 16.24 -2.40 -9.55
N LEU A 32 15.69 -3.59 -9.41
CA LEU A 32 16.34 -4.75 -8.79
C LEU A 32 17.26 -5.50 -9.77
N GLY A 33 17.33 -5.09 -11.04
CA GLY A 33 18.12 -5.75 -12.09
C GLY A 33 17.46 -7.02 -12.64
N LEU A 34 16.15 -7.18 -12.45
CA LEU A 34 15.37 -8.34 -12.84
C LEU A 34 14.55 -8.03 -14.08
N ARG A 35 14.31 -9.05 -14.90
CA ARG A 35 13.43 -8.91 -16.07
C ARG A 35 11.96 -9.18 -15.67
N PRO A 36 10.99 -8.43 -16.22
CA PRO A 36 9.57 -8.61 -15.89
C PRO A 36 9.00 -9.98 -16.31
N GLU A 37 9.66 -10.67 -17.23
CA GLU A 37 9.09 -11.80 -17.97
C GLU A 37 9.39 -13.18 -17.36
N ARG A 38 10.24 -13.28 -16.32
CA ARG A 38 10.73 -14.58 -15.78
C ARG A 38 10.81 -14.63 -14.26
N PRO A 39 9.80 -15.21 -13.58
CA PRO A 39 9.81 -15.43 -12.14
C PRO A 39 10.99 -16.31 -11.66
N GLU A 40 11.45 -17.24 -12.49
CA GLU A 40 12.59 -18.14 -12.21
C GLU A 40 13.95 -17.42 -12.14
N ASP A 41 14.07 -16.25 -12.76
CA ASP A 41 15.31 -15.46 -12.74
C ASP A 41 15.59 -14.85 -11.35
N LEU A 42 14.57 -14.71 -10.50
CA LEU A 42 14.63 -14.16 -9.13
C LEU A 42 15.60 -14.89 -8.20
N ILE A 43 15.84 -16.18 -8.43
CA ILE A 43 16.65 -17.04 -7.55
C ILE A 43 17.94 -17.50 -8.22
N VAL A 44 17.95 -17.63 -9.55
CA VAL A 44 19.00 -18.34 -10.28
C VAL A 44 20.07 -17.41 -10.88
N SER A 45 19.72 -16.15 -11.17
CA SER A 45 20.55 -15.29 -12.04
C SER A 45 21.30 -14.14 -11.35
N ALA A 46 21.07 -13.92 -10.05
CA ALA A 46 21.63 -12.78 -9.34
C ALA A 46 22.23 -13.18 -7.99
N ARG A 47 23.30 -12.50 -7.60
CA ARG A 47 23.95 -12.58 -6.30
C ARG A 47 22.91 -12.31 -5.20
N PRO A 48 22.47 -13.33 -4.43
CA PRO A 48 21.34 -13.19 -3.52
C PRO A 48 21.66 -12.26 -2.33
N ASP A 49 22.95 -12.10 -2.01
CA ASP A 49 23.51 -11.11 -1.10
C ASP A 49 23.26 -9.67 -1.61
N ASP A 50 23.57 -9.39 -2.87
CA ASP A 50 23.28 -8.06 -3.46
C ASP A 50 21.77 -7.80 -3.57
N LEU A 51 20.99 -8.82 -3.94
CA LEU A 51 19.54 -8.70 -4.08
C LEU A 51 18.84 -8.38 -2.77
N VAL A 52 19.24 -8.99 -1.65
CA VAL A 52 18.59 -8.73 -0.36
C VAL A 52 18.79 -7.28 0.08
N VAL A 53 19.96 -6.70 -0.20
CA VAL A 53 20.27 -5.28 0.09
C VAL A 53 19.40 -4.36 -0.77
N LYS A 54 19.38 -4.58 -2.10
CA LYS A 54 18.59 -3.77 -3.04
C LYS A 54 17.10 -3.85 -2.75
N ALA A 55 16.59 -5.04 -2.44
CA ALA A 55 15.19 -5.23 -2.10
C ALA A 55 14.82 -4.54 -0.78
N ALA A 56 15.68 -4.60 0.24
CA ALA A 56 15.48 -3.87 1.49
C ALA A 56 15.44 -2.35 1.26
N GLU A 57 16.32 -1.83 0.40
CA GLU A 57 16.31 -0.42 0.02
C GLU A 57 15.03 -0.01 -0.73
N ALA A 58 14.60 -0.81 -1.71
CA ALA A 58 13.36 -0.56 -2.45
C ALA A 58 12.13 -0.56 -1.53
N VAL A 59 12.09 -1.44 -0.51
CA VAL A 59 11.04 -1.40 0.53
C VAL A 59 11.09 -0.09 1.31
N ARG A 60 12.26 0.36 1.76
CA ARG A 60 12.41 1.63 2.50
C ARG A 60 11.98 2.83 1.67
N GLN A 61 12.39 2.89 0.40
CA GLN A 61 11.99 3.97 -0.52
C GLN A 61 10.47 4.00 -0.71
N ALA A 62 9.86 2.83 -0.95
CA ALA A 62 8.41 2.73 -1.10
C ALA A 62 7.66 3.09 0.20
N ASP A 63 8.17 2.68 1.37
CA ASP A 63 7.58 3.05 2.67
C ASP A 63 7.67 4.55 2.93
N ALA A 64 8.77 5.21 2.58
CA ALA A 64 8.93 6.65 2.69
C ALA A 64 7.94 7.41 1.78
N GLU A 65 7.76 6.96 0.54
CA GLU A 65 6.82 7.55 -0.41
C GLU A 65 5.36 7.34 0.03
N ILE A 66 5.02 6.15 0.55
CA ILE A 66 3.71 5.91 1.16
C ILE A 66 3.48 6.87 2.33
N ALA A 67 4.46 7.00 3.24
CA ALA A 67 4.34 7.89 4.39
C ALA A 67 4.15 9.35 3.99
N LEU A 68 4.82 9.80 2.92
CA LEU A 68 4.74 11.17 2.41
C LEU A 68 3.34 11.51 1.89
N TYR A 69 2.71 10.62 1.11
CA TYR A 69 1.45 10.92 0.42
C TYR A 69 0.19 10.34 1.08
N GLN A 70 0.34 9.37 1.98
CA GLN A 70 -0.81 8.70 2.59
C GLN A 70 -1.66 9.65 3.42
N GLY A 71 -1.05 10.55 4.20
CA GLY A 71 -1.79 11.51 5.03
C GLY A 71 -2.63 12.48 4.20
N GLU A 72 -2.13 12.92 3.04
CA GLU A 72 -2.89 13.77 2.13
C GLU A 72 -4.05 12.99 1.48
N ARG A 73 -3.77 11.79 0.95
CA ARG A 73 -4.81 10.92 0.39
C ARG A 73 -5.94 10.67 1.40
N ASP A 74 -5.58 10.30 2.62
CA ASP A 74 -6.54 9.88 3.64
C ASP A 74 -7.40 11.07 4.11
N ARG A 75 -6.82 12.26 4.28
CA ARG A 75 -7.57 13.48 4.62
C ARG A 75 -8.49 13.94 3.49
N ALA A 76 -8.00 13.96 2.25
CA ALA A 76 -8.81 14.31 1.09
C ALA A 76 -9.98 13.32 0.92
N LEU A 77 -9.74 12.02 1.11
CA LEU A 77 -10.76 10.99 1.07
C LEU A 77 -11.83 11.20 2.14
N ALA A 78 -11.42 11.50 3.37
CA ALA A 78 -12.34 11.78 4.48
C ALA A 78 -13.19 13.02 4.17
N HIS A 79 -12.57 14.11 3.73
CA HIS A 79 -13.29 15.34 3.34
C HIS A 79 -14.36 15.06 2.27
N LEU A 80 -13.98 14.37 1.18
CA LEU A 80 -14.91 14.08 0.08
C LEU A 80 -16.05 13.14 0.49
N TRP A 81 -15.86 12.32 1.52
CA TRP A 81 -16.92 11.47 2.05
C TRP A 81 -17.86 12.23 2.98
N PHE A 82 -17.31 12.98 3.93
CA PHE A 82 -18.08 13.63 4.99
C PHE A 82 -18.72 14.95 4.58
N TYR A 83 -18.03 15.78 3.79
CA TYR A 83 -18.47 17.15 3.48
C TYR A 83 -19.09 17.26 2.07
N GLU A 84 -18.59 16.51 1.10
CA GLU A 84 -19.06 16.59 -0.30
C GLU A 84 -19.86 15.37 -0.79
N GLN A 85 -19.85 14.28 -0.02
CA GLN A 85 -20.54 13.02 -0.30
C GLN A 85 -20.37 12.53 -1.75
N ARG A 86 -19.13 12.54 -2.26
CA ARG A 86 -18.82 12.13 -3.65
C ARG A 86 -19.01 10.63 -3.85
N LEU A 87 -19.43 10.25 -5.06
CA LEU A 87 -19.60 8.85 -5.45
C LEU A 87 -18.31 8.26 -6.04
N GLY A 88 -18.13 6.95 -5.91
CA GLY A 88 -17.03 6.21 -6.55
C GLY A 88 -15.68 6.30 -5.84
N LEU A 89 -15.64 6.83 -4.61
CA LEU A 89 -14.41 7.06 -3.85
C LEU A 89 -13.55 5.80 -3.70
N ALA A 90 -14.13 4.63 -3.40
CA ALA A 90 -13.37 3.38 -3.28
C ALA A 90 -12.53 3.06 -4.54
N LYS A 91 -13.15 3.18 -5.73
CA LYS A 91 -12.44 3.00 -7.01
C LYS A 91 -11.43 4.12 -7.25
N THR A 92 -11.75 5.35 -6.83
CA THR A 92 -10.90 6.54 -6.99
C THR A 92 -9.60 6.43 -6.20
N VAL A 93 -9.56 5.65 -5.12
CA VAL A 93 -8.34 5.43 -4.33
C VAL A 93 -7.71 4.05 -4.53
N GLY A 94 -8.20 3.26 -5.48
CA GLY A 94 -7.67 1.93 -5.76
C GLY A 94 -7.85 0.95 -4.60
N LEU A 95 -8.94 1.05 -3.85
CA LEU A 95 -9.26 0.16 -2.73
C LEU A 95 -10.52 -0.67 -2.98
N SER A 96 -10.56 -1.87 -2.40
CA SER A 96 -11.80 -2.65 -2.33
C SER A 96 -12.86 -1.91 -1.49
N PRO A 97 -14.16 -2.18 -1.64
CA PRO A 97 -15.19 -1.54 -0.84
C PRO A 97 -14.97 -1.69 0.67
N ILE A 98 -14.48 -2.85 1.11
CA ILE A 98 -14.16 -3.12 2.52
C ILE A 98 -12.90 -2.35 2.93
N GLY A 99 -11.84 -2.40 2.12
CA GLY A 99 -10.59 -1.68 2.39
C GLY A 99 -10.79 -0.17 2.50
N TYR A 100 -11.63 0.38 1.63
CA TYR A 100 -12.08 1.77 1.66
C TYR A 100 -12.75 2.15 2.97
N ARG A 101 -13.75 1.36 3.44
CA ARG A 101 -14.43 1.64 4.71
C ARG A 101 -13.48 1.56 5.91
N ARG A 102 -12.59 0.55 5.92
CA ARG A 102 -11.58 0.39 6.98
C ARG A 102 -10.57 1.53 6.99
N ASN A 103 -10.19 2.04 5.82
CA ASN A 103 -9.29 3.18 5.72
C ASN A 103 -9.94 4.44 6.25
N LEU A 104 -11.18 4.76 5.84
CA LEU A 104 -11.94 5.87 6.42
C LEU A 104 -12.07 5.74 7.94
N ALA A 105 -12.45 4.57 8.45
CA ALA A 105 -12.59 4.35 9.89
C ALA A 105 -11.26 4.58 10.63
N ALA A 106 -10.15 4.09 10.09
CA ALA A 106 -8.82 4.31 10.66
C ALA A 106 -8.40 5.78 10.64
N THR A 107 -8.68 6.50 9.56
CA THR A 107 -8.33 7.92 9.43
C THR A 107 -9.07 8.79 10.44
N VAL A 108 -10.34 8.48 10.71
CA VAL A 108 -11.21 9.30 11.56
C VAL A 108 -11.13 8.88 13.02
N PHE A 109 -11.15 7.57 13.30
CA PHE A 109 -11.29 7.03 14.65
C PHE A 109 -10.00 6.40 15.19
N GLY A 110 -8.95 6.31 14.37
CA GLY A 110 -7.74 5.55 14.71
C GLY A 110 -7.94 4.03 14.69
N ASP A 111 -9.15 3.53 14.40
CA ASP A 111 -9.49 2.11 14.38
C ASP A 111 -10.18 1.70 13.07
N LYS A 112 -9.58 0.71 12.39
CA LYS A 112 -10.08 0.11 11.14
C LYS A 112 -11.40 -0.64 11.33
N THR A 113 -11.72 -1.06 12.55
CA THR A 113 -12.93 -1.85 12.86
C THR A 113 -14.10 -1.00 13.29
N HIS A 114 -13.87 0.28 13.59
CA HIS A 114 -14.92 1.19 13.99
C HIS A 114 -15.98 1.33 12.88
N PRO A 115 -17.27 1.19 13.19
CA PRO A 115 -18.32 1.40 12.21
C PRO A 115 -18.33 2.87 11.76
N LEU A 116 -18.44 3.09 10.44
CA LEU A 116 -18.74 4.43 9.92
C LEU A 116 -20.17 4.82 10.33
N PRO A 117 -20.43 6.11 10.61
CA PRO A 117 -21.73 6.57 11.08
C PRO A 117 -22.84 6.20 10.09
N ASP A 118 -23.98 5.78 10.64
CA ASP A 118 -25.21 5.66 9.89
C ASP A 118 -25.93 7.01 9.91
N ALA A 119 -25.66 7.83 8.89
CA ALA A 119 -26.29 9.14 8.74
C ALA A 119 -27.53 9.07 7.82
N GLU A 120 -28.59 9.75 8.22
CA GLU A 120 -29.84 9.88 7.46
C GLU A 120 -29.80 11.08 6.50
N THR A 121 -29.04 12.12 6.85
CA THR A 121 -28.90 13.36 6.05
C THR A 121 -27.43 13.74 5.80
N ASN A 122 -27.19 14.66 4.85
CA ASN A 122 -25.86 15.25 4.64
C ASN A 122 -25.40 16.05 5.86
N GLU A 123 -26.33 16.73 6.55
CA GLU A 123 -26.03 17.55 7.73
C GLU A 123 -25.56 16.69 8.90
N ASP A 124 -26.13 15.49 9.07
CA ASP A 124 -25.64 14.53 10.07
C ASP A 124 -24.19 14.16 9.81
N LEU A 125 -23.82 13.86 8.54
CA LEU A 125 -22.44 13.55 8.17
C LEU A 125 -21.50 14.72 8.48
N ILE A 126 -21.89 15.94 8.12
CA ILE A 126 -21.09 17.14 8.38
C ILE A 126 -20.87 17.32 9.89
N ARG A 127 -21.92 17.20 10.70
CA ARG A 127 -21.84 17.28 12.17
C ARG A 127 -20.91 16.21 12.73
N PHE A 128 -21.07 14.94 12.31
CA PHE A 128 -20.18 13.86 12.73
C PHE A 128 -18.71 14.15 12.38
N ALA A 129 -18.47 14.72 11.21
CA ALA A 129 -17.12 15.07 10.77
C ALA A 129 -16.50 16.16 11.65
N GLU A 130 -17.27 17.18 11.98
CA GLU A 130 -16.85 18.29 12.85
C GLU A 130 -16.60 17.80 14.29
N GLU A 131 -17.46 16.95 14.83
CA GLU A 131 -17.27 16.32 16.16
C GLU A 131 -16.04 15.40 16.20
N ALA A 132 -15.79 14.65 15.12
CA ALA A 132 -14.62 13.78 15.00
C ALA A 132 -13.33 14.51 14.60
N GLY A 133 -13.38 15.84 14.39
CA GLY A 133 -12.21 16.64 14.02
C GLY A 133 -11.67 16.35 12.62
N VAL A 134 -12.53 15.93 11.68
CA VAL A 134 -12.14 15.72 10.29
C VAL A 134 -11.79 17.07 9.66
N GLU A 135 -10.58 17.18 9.14
CA GLU A 135 -10.11 18.42 8.51
C GLU A 135 -10.87 18.69 7.20
N ARG A 136 -11.30 19.94 7.00
CA ARG A 136 -11.78 20.40 5.69
C ARG A 136 -10.58 20.67 4.79
N VAL A 137 -10.54 19.98 3.66
CA VAL A 137 -9.44 20.04 2.70
C VAL A 137 -9.86 20.84 1.48
N GLN A 138 -9.17 21.95 1.22
CA GLN A 138 -9.30 22.67 -0.05
C GLN A 138 -8.76 21.81 -1.20
N ASP A 139 -9.49 21.80 -2.32
CA ASP A 139 -9.19 21.06 -3.54
C ASP A 139 -9.02 19.55 -3.30
N ALA A 140 -9.86 18.99 -2.42
CA ALA A 140 -9.77 17.60 -2.00
C ALA A 140 -9.84 16.60 -3.15
N GLU A 141 -10.66 16.86 -4.18
CA GLU A 141 -10.73 15.98 -5.37
C GLU A 141 -9.38 15.93 -6.10
N THR A 142 -8.75 17.08 -6.33
CA THR A 142 -7.44 17.18 -6.98
C THR A 142 -6.36 16.47 -6.16
N LYS A 143 -6.26 16.78 -4.86
CA LYS A 143 -5.30 16.14 -3.95
C LYS A 143 -5.49 14.63 -3.87
N LEU A 144 -6.74 14.16 -3.87
CA LEU A 144 -7.02 12.73 -3.87
C LEU A 144 -6.52 12.07 -5.16
N LEU A 145 -6.79 12.70 -6.31
CA LEU A 145 -6.40 12.20 -7.62
C LEU A 145 -4.88 12.25 -7.86
N GLU A 146 -4.15 13.11 -7.15
CA GLU A 146 -2.69 13.15 -7.18
C GLU A 146 -2.07 12.12 -6.22
N ALA A 147 -2.47 12.12 -4.94
CA ALA A 147 -1.86 11.29 -3.92
C ALA A 147 -2.22 9.80 -4.03
N ALA A 148 -3.46 9.46 -4.43
CA ALA A 148 -3.91 8.08 -4.44
C ALA A 148 -3.16 7.17 -5.45
N PRO A 149 -2.93 7.57 -6.72
CA PRO A 149 -2.07 6.84 -7.65
C PRO A 149 -0.67 6.57 -7.09
N ILE A 150 -0.05 7.60 -6.50
CA ILE A 150 1.32 7.54 -5.97
C ILE A 150 1.41 6.49 -4.86
N VAL A 151 0.51 6.57 -3.87
CA VAL A 151 0.48 5.59 -2.77
C VAL A 151 0.19 4.18 -3.29
N HIS A 152 -0.66 4.03 -4.31
CA HIS A 152 -0.95 2.73 -4.91
C HIS A 152 0.28 2.14 -5.62
N ALA A 153 0.96 2.94 -6.45
CA ALA A 153 2.18 2.55 -7.15
C ALA A 153 3.29 2.15 -6.15
N ALA A 154 3.48 2.95 -5.09
CA ALA A 154 4.46 2.66 -4.06
C ALA A 154 4.14 1.35 -3.32
N ARG A 155 2.87 1.07 -3.01
CA ARG A 155 2.45 -0.22 -2.43
C ARG A 155 2.75 -1.41 -3.36
N ALA A 156 2.50 -1.26 -4.66
CA ALA A 156 2.82 -2.30 -5.65
C ALA A 156 4.34 -2.55 -5.72
N ARG A 157 5.17 -1.49 -5.79
CA ARG A 157 6.63 -1.61 -5.73
C ARG A 157 7.10 -2.32 -4.46
N ARG A 158 6.54 -1.91 -3.31
CA ARG A 158 6.85 -2.51 -2.01
C ARG A 158 6.54 -4.00 -1.97
N GLU A 159 5.38 -4.40 -2.50
CA GLU A 159 4.97 -5.81 -2.52
C GLU A 159 5.96 -6.66 -3.34
N VAL A 160 6.34 -6.19 -4.52
CA VAL A 160 7.35 -6.84 -5.37
C VAL A 160 8.68 -6.95 -4.64
N ALA A 161 9.19 -5.84 -4.09
CA ALA A 161 10.45 -5.83 -3.35
C ALA A 161 10.43 -6.80 -2.16
N VAL A 162 9.33 -6.88 -1.40
CA VAL A 162 9.17 -7.86 -0.31
C VAL A 162 9.26 -9.29 -0.82
N ARG A 163 8.64 -9.60 -1.97
CA ARG A 163 8.70 -10.94 -2.56
C ARG A 163 10.13 -11.30 -3.00
N VAL A 164 10.84 -10.36 -3.61
CA VAL A 164 12.26 -10.55 -3.99
C VAL A 164 13.12 -10.74 -2.75
N MET A 165 12.94 -9.92 -1.72
CA MET A 165 13.67 -10.04 -0.46
C MET A 165 13.44 -11.41 0.19
N GLN A 166 12.21 -11.92 0.19
CA GLN A 166 11.89 -13.27 0.69
C GLN A 166 12.62 -14.37 -0.09
N ALA A 167 12.67 -14.26 -1.42
CA ALA A 167 13.39 -15.22 -2.26
C ALA A 167 14.90 -15.17 -2.01
N ALA A 168 15.48 -13.97 -1.91
CA ALA A 168 16.90 -13.79 -1.62
C ALA A 168 17.28 -14.32 -0.22
N VAL A 169 16.46 -14.04 0.80
CA VAL A 169 16.64 -14.58 2.16
C VAL A 169 16.60 -16.10 2.16
N LEU A 170 15.69 -16.71 1.39
CA LEU A 170 15.62 -18.17 1.28
C LEU A 170 16.89 -18.73 0.65
N ALA A 171 17.32 -18.17 -0.48
CA ALA A 171 18.52 -18.60 -1.21
C ALA A 171 19.79 -18.49 -0.35
N LEU A 172 19.95 -17.37 0.39
CA LEU A 172 21.07 -17.19 1.32
C LEU A 172 21.04 -18.21 2.47
N SER A 173 19.85 -18.66 2.89
CA SER A 173 19.70 -19.61 3.99
C SER A 173 19.88 -21.08 3.59
N GLN A 174 20.15 -21.35 2.31
CA GLN A 174 20.34 -22.68 1.74
C GLN A 174 21.77 -22.83 1.19
N PRO A 175 22.25 -24.07 0.95
CA PRO A 175 23.52 -24.28 0.26
C PRO A 175 23.56 -23.52 -1.09
N PRO A 176 24.69 -22.90 -1.46
CA PRO A 176 26.01 -23.00 -0.81
C PRO A 176 26.29 -21.95 0.27
N TYR A 177 25.37 -21.03 0.54
CA TYR A 177 25.62 -19.88 1.42
C TYR A 177 25.41 -20.24 2.89
N GLU A 178 24.29 -20.88 3.21
CA GLU A 178 23.92 -21.31 4.57
C GLU A 178 23.99 -20.19 5.62
N TRP A 179 23.72 -18.94 5.21
CA TRP A 179 23.73 -17.80 6.12
C TRP A 179 22.64 -17.93 7.16
N SER A 180 23.01 -17.60 8.40
CA SER A 180 22.07 -17.42 9.49
C SER A 180 21.20 -16.17 9.25
N PRO A 181 19.96 -16.13 9.78
CA PRO A 181 19.12 -14.93 9.73
C PRO A 181 19.80 -13.68 10.31
N GLU A 182 20.71 -13.85 11.27
CA GLU A 182 21.52 -12.78 11.87
C GLU A 182 22.49 -12.19 10.84
N GLN A 183 23.24 -13.03 10.11
CA GLN A 183 24.13 -12.59 9.04
C GLN A 183 23.37 -11.86 7.92
N ILE A 184 22.21 -12.40 7.52
CA ILE A 184 21.36 -11.77 6.50
C ILE A 184 20.84 -10.41 6.98
N ALA A 185 20.41 -10.32 8.24
CA ALA A 185 19.89 -9.08 8.82
C ALA A 185 20.96 -7.98 8.88
N GLU A 186 22.16 -8.33 9.35
CA GLU A 186 23.31 -7.42 9.37
C GLU A 186 23.67 -6.95 7.97
N HIS A 187 23.78 -7.87 7.01
CA HIS A 187 24.16 -7.54 5.63
C HIS A 187 23.13 -6.64 4.93
N ALA A 188 21.84 -6.92 5.09
CA ALA A 188 20.76 -6.16 4.44
C ALA A 188 20.38 -4.86 5.19
N GLY A 189 20.93 -4.63 6.38
CA GLY A 189 20.57 -3.50 7.24
C GLY A 189 19.11 -3.57 7.69
N VAL A 190 18.64 -4.76 8.08
CA VAL A 190 17.27 -5.00 8.57
C VAL A 190 17.28 -5.65 9.95
N SER A 191 16.13 -5.69 10.62
CA SER A 191 16.05 -6.35 11.92
C SER A 191 16.13 -7.87 11.78
N ARG A 192 16.73 -8.51 12.79
CA ARG A 192 16.77 -9.98 12.91
C ARG A 192 15.38 -10.61 12.79
N THR A 193 14.40 -10.06 13.51
CA THR A 193 13.00 -10.52 13.47
C THR A 193 12.44 -10.52 12.04
N LEU A 194 12.74 -9.46 11.28
CA LEU A 194 12.27 -9.34 9.91
C LEU A 194 12.90 -10.40 8.99
N ALA A 195 14.20 -10.69 9.14
CA ALA A 195 14.87 -11.75 8.39
C ALA A 195 14.24 -13.14 8.66
N TYR A 196 13.93 -13.47 9.93
CA TYR A 196 13.20 -14.69 10.28
C TYR A 196 11.81 -14.75 9.62
N GLN A 197 11.06 -13.65 9.68
CA GLN A 197 9.73 -13.57 9.06
C GLN A 197 9.79 -13.78 7.55
N HIS A 198 10.75 -13.15 6.86
CA HIS A 198 10.93 -13.32 5.43
C HIS A 198 11.29 -14.77 5.07
N ARG A 199 12.19 -15.41 5.83
CA ARG A 199 12.53 -16.81 5.63
C ARG A 199 11.32 -17.73 5.80
N ALA A 200 10.55 -17.56 6.89
CA ALA A 200 9.36 -18.35 7.15
C ALA A 200 8.27 -18.14 6.07
N ALA A 201 8.06 -16.90 5.63
CA ALA A 201 7.12 -16.58 4.56
C ALA A 201 7.54 -17.18 3.22
N ALA A 202 8.84 -17.14 2.90
CA ALA A 202 9.39 -17.76 1.70
C ALA A 202 9.18 -19.28 1.70
N ARG A 203 9.55 -19.96 2.79
CA ARG A 203 9.34 -21.41 2.94
C ARG A 203 7.88 -21.80 2.76
N LYS A 204 6.95 -21.08 3.41
CA LYS A 204 5.51 -21.29 3.24
C LYS A 204 5.06 -21.13 1.78
N ARG A 205 5.58 -20.13 1.06
CA ARG A 205 5.26 -19.90 -0.36
C ARG A 205 5.73 -21.06 -1.25
N TYR A 206 6.90 -21.63 -0.96
CA TYR A 206 7.50 -22.71 -1.76
C TYR A 206 7.17 -24.12 -1.23
N GLY A 207 6.36 -24.25 -0.18
CA GLY A 207 5.95 -25.55 0.38
C GLY A 207 7.06 -26.31 1.11
N LEU A 208 8.01 -25.60 1.72
CA LEU A 208 9.19 -26.15 2.43
C LEU A 208 9.09 -26.09 3.95
#